data_AF-A0A167B5N6-F1
#
_entry.id   AF-A0A167B5N6-F1
#
_cell.length_a   1.000
_cell.length_b   1.000
_cell.length_c   1.000
_cell.angle_alpha   90.00
_cell.angle_beta   90.00
_cell.angle_gamma   90.00
#
_symmetry.space_group_name_H-M   'P 1'
#
loop_
_entity.id
_entity.type
_entity.pdbx_description
1 polymer ?
#
loop_
_entity_poly.entity_id
_entity_poly.type
_entity_poly.pdbx_seq_one_letter_code
_entity_poly.pdbx_strand_id
1 'polypeptide(L)' 'MAYKEAVNELSLELALKTAAAEGFQLLFSFEYAGNRPWPKDVVTDYITKYGSTAQYFKHNGKPFVSTFEGSD' A
#
# COMPACT_ATOMS: atom_id res chain seq x y z
N MET A 1 -3.19 5.14 2.81
CA MET A 1 -4.35 4.82 1.95
C MET A 1 -5.53 4.52 2.84
N ALA A 2 -6.67 5.17 2.64
CA ALA A 2 -7.89 4.89 3.39
C ALA A 2 -8.74 3.83 2.68
N TYR A 3 -9.52 3.07 3.46
CA TYR A 3 -10.33 1.97 2.95
C TYR A 3 -11.47 2.49 2.05
N LYS A 4 -11.75 1.80 0.93
CA LYS A 4 -12.79 2.14 -0.06
C LYS A 4 -12.68 3.52 -0.73
N GLU A 5 -11.52 4.17 -0.66
CA GLU A 5 -11.29 5.38 -1.45
C GLU A 5 -11.29 5.06 -2.95
N ALA A 6 -12.14 5.77 -3.70
CA ALA A 6 -12.37 5.51 -5.13
C ALA A 6 -11.11 5.66 -6.00
N VAL A 7 -10.13 6.43 -5.50
CA VAL A 7 -8.90 6.74 -6.22
C VAL A 7 -7.76 5.76 -5.95
N ASN A 8 -7.89 4.85 -4.98
CA ASN A 8 -6.78 3.99 -4.54
C ASN A 8 -6.15 3.21 -5.71
N GLU A 9 -6.94 2.48 -6.49
CA GLU A 9 -6.40 1.64 -7.57
C GLU A 9 -5.66 2.46 -8.63
N LEU A 10 -6.26 3.57 -9.08
CA LEU A 10 -5.66 4.45 -10.08
C LEU A 10 -4.37 5.09 -9.55
N SER A 11 -4.39 5.59 -8.30
CA SER A 11 -3.21 6.19 -7.66
C SER A 11 -2.09 5.18 -7.45
N LEU A 12 -2.40 3.93 -7.11
CA LEU A 12 -1.42 2.87 -6.92
C LEU A 12 -0.72 2.49 -8.23
N GLU A 13 -1.47 2.32 -9.31
CA GLU A 13 -0.90 2.01 -10.62
C GLU A 13 0.04 3.12 -11.10
N LEU A 14 -0.38 4.38 -10.96
CA LEU A 14 0.45 5.52 -11.33
C LEU A 14 1.70 5.62 -10.46
N ALA A 15 1.56 5.46 -9.14
CA ALA A 15 2.68 5.53 -8.22
C ALA A 15 3.73 4.45 -8.49
N LEU A 16 3.30 3.20 -8.74
CA LEU A 16 4.21 2.11 -9.08
C LEU A 16 4.91 2.33 -10.43
N LYS A 17 4.19 2.86 -11.43
CA LYS A 17 4.78 3.24 -12.72
C LYS A 17 5.86 4.32 -12.55
N THR A 18 5.58 5.36 -11.78
CA THR A 18 6.55 6.42 -11.49
C THR A 18 7.73 5.88 -10.69
N ALA A 19 7.49 5.05 -9.67
CA ALA A 19 8.55 4.40 -8.89
C ALA A 19 9.48 3.58 -9.78
N ALA A 20 8.94 2.87 -10.77
CA ALA A 20 9.72 2.13 -11.76
C ALA A 20 10.57 3.04 -12.66
N ALA A 21 10.03 4.20 -13.06
CA ALA A 21 10.72 5.16 -13.93
C ALA A 21 11.84 5.93 -13.20
N GLU A 22 11.61 6.30 -11.94
CA GLU A 22 12.50 7.13 -11.13
C GLU A 22 13.43 6.32 -10.22
N GLY A 23 13.22 5.00 -10.12
CA GLY A 23 14.12 4.10 -9.39
C GLY A 23 13.97 4.12 -7.86
N PHE A 24 12.78 4.46 -7.34
CA PHE A 24 12.48 4.37 -5.91
C PHE A 24 11.50 3.24 -5.60
N GLN A 25 11.35 2.92 -4.30
CA GLN A 25 10.41 1.92 -3.82
C GLN A 25 9.29 2.54 -2.99
N LEU A 26 8.16 1.85 -2.96
CA LEU A 26 6.95 2.23 -2.24
C LEU A 26 6.58 1.14 -1.22
N LEU A 27 5.94 1.53 -0.13
CA LEU A 27 5.28 0.63 0.80
C LEU A 27 3.85 1.08 1.03
N PHE A 28 2.99 0.17 1.46
CA PHE A 28 1.63 0.53 1.85
C PHE A 28 1.58 0.90 3.32
N SER A 29 1.04 2.09 3.58
CA SER A 29 0.57 2.50 4.89
C SER A 29 -0.96 2.49 4.88
N PHE A 30 -1.56 1.55 5.59
CA PHE A 30 -3.01 1.40 5.70
C PHE A 30 -3.53 2.34 6.78
N GLU A 31 -4.36 3.29 6.39
CA GLU A 31 -4.97 4.28 7.29
C GLU A 31 -6.21 3.67 7.94
N TYR A 32 -6.18 3.53 9.26
CA TYR A 32 -7.26 2.90 10.05
C TYR A 32 -8.19 3.94 10.70
N ALA A 33 -7.75 5.20 10.83
CA ALA A 33 -8.57 6.29 11.39
C ALA A 33 -9.52 6.95 10.38
N GLY A 34 -9.13 7.04 9.11
CA GLY A 34 -9.88 7.80 8.11
C GLY A 34 -11.25 7.19 7.77
N ASN A 35 -11.27 6.02 7.12
CA ASN A 35 -12.49 5.47 6.51
C ASN A 35 -12.82 4.05 6.99
N ARG A 36 -12.79 3.87 8.33
CA ARG A 36 -12.91 2.61 9.07
C ARG A 36 -11.70 1.67 8.91
N PRO A 37 -11.53 0.69 9.83
CA PRO A 37 -10.49 -0.33 9.71
C PRO A 37 -10.57 -1.11 8.40
N TRP A 38 -9.41 -1.43 7.84
CA TRP A 38 -9.32 -2.28 6.66
C TRP A 38 -9.67 -3.74 7.01
N PRO A 39 -10.54 -4.41 6.23
CA PRO A 39 -10.74 -5.85 6.35
C PRO A 39 -9.45 -6.63 6.06
N LYS A 40 -9.21 -7.69 6.82
CA LYS A 40 -7.98 -8.50 6.74
C LYS A 40 -7.76 -9.12 5.36
N ASP A 41 -8.82 -9.63 4.75
CA ASP A 41 -8.84 -10.19 3.40
C ASP A 41 -8.39 -9.14 2.38
N VAL A 42 -8.95 -7.93 2.45
CA VAL A 42 -8.56 -6.82 1.56
C VAL A 42 -7.10 -6.45 1.74
N VAL A 43 -6.59 -6.35 2.98
CA VAL A 43 -5.15 -6.11 3.22
C VAL A 43 -4.29 -7.21 2.59
N THR A 44 -4.70 -8.47 2.75
CA THR A 44 -4.00 -9.64 2.21
C THR A 44 -3.98 -9.61 0.68
N ASP A 45 -5.09 -9.25 0.04
CA ASP A 45 -5.21 -9.13 -1.40
C ASP A 45 -4.28 -8.04 -1.95
N TYR A 46 -4.21 -6.87 -1.30
CA TYR A 46 -3.31 -5.78 -1.68
C TYR A 46 -1.84 -6.21 -1.57
N ILE A 47 -1.44 -6.86 -0.47
CA ILE A 47 -0.07 -7.35 -0.30
C ILE A 47 0.27 -8.40 -1.36
N THR A 48 -0.67 -9.30 -1.67
CA THR A 48 -0.47 -10.35 -2.67
C THR A 48 -0.34 -9.77 -4.07
N LYS A 49 -1.20 -8.80 -4.42
CA LYS A 49 -1.24 -8.15 -5.74
C LYS A 49 0.02 -7.31 -6.01
N TYR A 50 0.47 -6.54 -5.02
CA TYR A 50 1.52 -5.53 -5.24
C TYR A 50 2.86 -5.86 -4.58
N GLY A 51 2.87 -6.62 -3.49
CA GLY A 51 4.05 -6.86 -2.66
C GLY A 51 5.17 -7.64 -3.36
N SER A 52 4.86 -8.37 -4.42
CA SER A 52 5.85 -9.11 -5.21
C SER A 52 6.64 -8.23 -6.19
N THR A 53 6.11 -7.06 -6.57
CA THR A 53 6.72 -6.16 -7.54
C THR A 53 8.10 -5.66 -7.08
N ALA A 54 8.95 -5.24 -8.04
CA ALA A 54 10.29 -4.73 -7.74
C ALA A 54 10.24 -3.35 -7.05
N GLN A 55 9.21 -2.57 -7.39
CA GLN A 55 8.94 -1.24 -6.86
C GLN A 55 8.38 -1.29 -5.44
N TYR A 56 8.00 -2.47 -4.94
CA TYR A 56 7.53 -2.62 -3.57
C TYR A 56 8.71 -2.82 -2.61
N PHE A 57 8.76 -2.03 -1.55
CA PHE A 57 9.77 -2.11 -0.51
C PHE A 57 9.64 -3.41 0.27
N LYS A 58 10.74 -4.15 0.37
CA LYS A 58 10.82 -5.44 1.06
C LYS A 58 11.81 -5.33 2.21
N HIS A 59 11.37 -5.76 3.40
CA HIS A 59 12.24 -5.91 4.55
C HIS A 59 12.51 -7.40 4.77
N ASN A 60 13.78 -7.81 4.78
CA ASN A 60 14.19 -9.22 4.88
C ASN A 60 13.51 -10.13 3.83
N GLY A 61 13.39 -9.63 2.60
CA GLY A 61 12.78 -10.36 1.47
C GLY A 61 11.25 -10.45 1.52
N LYS A 62 10.59 -9.85 2.52
CA LYS A 62 9.13 -9.87 2.67
C LYS A 62 8.54 -8.48 2.41
N PRO A 63 7.37 -8.38 1.75
CA PRO A 63 6.66 -7.11 1.62
C PRO A 63 6.45 -6.47 3.00
N PHE A 64 6.85 -5.23 3.16
CA PHE A 64 6.65 -4.48 4.40
C PHE A 64 5.41 -3.59 4.26
N VAL A 65 4.58 -3.58 5.30
CA VAL A 65 3.42 -2.69 5.41
C VAL A 65 3.42 -2.02 6.77
N SER A 66 2.89 -0.81 6.83
CA SER A 66 2.61 -0.11 8.09
C SER A 66 1.12 0.18 8.23
N THR A 67 0.72 0.54 9.43
CA THR A 67 -0.58 1.16 9.71
C THR A 67 -0.38 2.60 10.13
N PHE A 68 -1.39 3.44 9.91
CA PHE A 68 -1.44 4.80 10.42
C PHE A 68 -2.82 5.05 11.02
N GLU A 69 -2.83 5.42 12.30
CA GLU A 69 -4.06 5.66 13.08
C GLU A 69 -4.20 7.14 13.49
N GLY A 70 -3.25 8.01 13.14
CA GLY A 70 -3.23 9.39 13.64
C GLY A 70 -2.91 9.47 15.13
N SER A 71 -2.86 10.70 15.67
CA SER A 71 -2.83 10.93 17.12
C SER A 71 -4.26 11.19 17.60
N ASP A 72 -4.69 10.49 18.64
CA ASP A 72 -5.90 10.81 19.40
C ASP A 72 -5.85 12.23 20.01
#